data_AF-A0A6B1FYS6-F1
#
_entry.id   AF-A0A6B1FYS6-F1
#
_cell.length_a   1.000
_cell.length_b   1.000
_cell.length_c   1.000
_cell.angle_alpha   90.00
_cell.angle_beta   90.00
_cell.angle_gamma   90.00
#
_symmetry.space_group_name_H-M   'P 1'
#
loop_
_entity.id
_entity.type
_entity.pdbx_description
1 polymer ?
#
loop_
_entity_poly.entity_id
_entity_poly.type
_entity_poly.pdbx_seq_one_letter_code
_entity_poly.pdbx_strand_id
1 'polypeptide(L)' 'MKSGRKQDAFGLLLADHLAGEDCSEFIERDDGYLMASDNLPAYFAPYTEWPPRMQQAMEFVRGRVLDVGVGAGR' A
#
# COMPACT_ATOMS: atom_id res chain seq x y z
N MET A 1 -8.50 -14.89 21.58
CA MET A 1 -8.63 -13.61 20.83
C MET A 1 -7.54 -12.66 21.32
N LYS A 2 -6.64 -12.02 20.56
CA LYS A 2 -6.25 -11.99 19.14
C LYS A 2 -4.72 -11.76 19.15
N SER A 3 -3.89 -12.75 18.77
CA SER A 3 -2.41 -12.59 18.72
C SER A 3 -1.90 -12.15 17.34
N GLY A 4 -2.77 -12.08 16.32
CA GLY A 4 -2.37 -11.78 14.94
C GLY A 4 -2.22 -10.30 14.58
N ARG A 5 -2.72 -9.36 15.40
CA ARG A 5 -2.57 -7.92 15.11
C ARG A 5 -1.12 -7.47 15.05
N LYS A 6 -0.20 -8.11 15.78
CA LYS A 6 1.17 -7.59 15.94
C LYS A 6 2.13 -7.90 14.78
N GLN A 7 1.72 -8.70 13.79
CA GLN A 7 2.65 -9.18 12.74
C GLN A 7 2.42 -8.57 11.36
N ASP A 8 1.31 -7.86 11.15
CA ASP A 8 1.00 -7.20 9.88
C ASP A 8 1.04 -5.68 10.05
N ALA A 9 2.25 -5.13 10.16
CA ALA A 9 2.45 -3.69 10.33
C ALA A 9 1.89 -2.90 9.14
N PHE A 10 2.05 -3.42 7.91
CA PHE A 10 1.58 -2.76 6.70
C PHE A 10 0.06 -2.75 6.60
N GLY A 11 -0.60 -3.90 6.79
CA GLY A 11 -2.06 -3.97 6.74
C GLY A 11 -2.73 -3.15 7.84
N LEU A 12 -2.14 -3.08 9.04
CA LEU A 12 -2.62 -2.18 10.09
C LEU A 12 -2.47 -0.72 9.71
N LEU A 13 -1.31 -0.32 9.17
CA LEU A 13 -1.08 1.05 8.70
C LEU A 13 -2.12 1.47 7.65
N LEU A 14 -2.40 0.60 6.68
CA LEU A 14 -3.43 0.85 5.67
C LEU A 14 -4.82 0.97 6.29
N ALA A 15 -5.16 0.11 7.26
CA ALA A 15 -6.45 0.15 7.95
C ALA A 15 -6.63 1.43 8.78
N ASP A 16 -5.60 1.87 9.50
CA ASP A 16 -5.61 3.10 10.29
C ASP A 16 -5.73 4.33 9.38
N HIS A 17 -4.98 4.36 8.27
CA HIS A 17 -5.11 5.43 7.27
C HIS A 17 -6.51 5.49 6.65
N LEU A 18 -7.09 4.34 6.30
CA LEU A 18 -8.46 4.25 5.77
C LEU A 18 -9.50 4.73 6.78
N ALA A 19 -9.26 4.52 8.08
CA ALA A 19 -10.10 5.01 9.17
C ALA A 19 -9.93 6.52 9.42
N GLY A 20 -8.95 7.17 8.78
CA GLY A 20 -8.64 8.59 8.97
C GLY A 20 -7.82 8.88 10.22
N GLU A 21 -7.17 7.87 10.79
CA GLU A 21 -6.29 8.03 11.96
C GLU A 21 -4.97 8.68 11.55
N ASP A 22 -4.39 9.47 12.47
CA ASP A 22 -3.05 10.03 12.30
C ASP A 22 -2.00 8.93 12.45
N CYS A 23 -1.37 8.56 11.34
CA CYS A 23 -0.41 7.47 11.26
C CYS A 23 0.73 7.80 10.30
N SER A 24 1.90 7.21 10.55
CA SER A 24 3.10 7.41 9.73
C SER A 24 3.65 6.07 9.28
N GLU A 25 4.09 6.00 8.03
CA GLU A 25 4.72 4.80 7.49
C GLU A 25 6.20 4.75 7.92
N PHE A 26 6.58 3.63 8.52
CA PHE A 26 7.99 3.30 8.74
C PHE A 26 8.34 2.01 7.99
N ILE A 27 9.46 2.04 7.27
CA ILE A 27 9.96 0.90 6.50
C ILE A 27 11.30 0.49 7.10
N GLU A 28 11.35 -0.74 7.60
CA GLU A 28 12.57 -1.42 8.02
C GLU A 28 12.98 -2.42 6.94
N ARG A 29 14.23 -2.32 6.48
CA ARG A 29 14.84 -3.25 5.53
C ARG A 29 15.60 -4.35 6.27
N ASP A 30 15.84 -5.45 5.59
CA ASP A 30 16.60 -6.59 6.10
C ASP A 30 18.08 -6.29 6.40
N ASP A 31 18.62 -5.22 5.80
CA ASP A 31 19.93 -4.64 6.11
C ASP A 31 19.94 -3.75 7.38
N GLY A 32 18.82 -3.65 8.08
CA GLY A 32 18.66 -2.85 9.30
C GLY A 32 18.46 -1.35 9.06
N TYR A 33 18.30 -0.93 7.81
CA TYR A 33 17.95 0.46 7.50
C TYR A 33 16.49 0.76 7.84
N LEU A 34 16.26 1.80 8.63
CA LEU A 34 14.92 2.27 9.03
C LEU A 34 14.68 3.69 8.49
N MET A 35 13.53 3.91 7.86
CA MET A 35 13.10 5.23 7.42
C MET A 35 11.62 5.49 7.66
N ALA A 36 11.28 6.76 7.89
CA ALA A 36 9.92 7.27 7.72
C ALA A 36 9.64 7.54 6.23
N SER A 37 8.42 7.25 5.79
CA SER A 37 7.97 7.43 4.41
C SER A 37 6.72 8.30 4.37
N ASP A 38 6.68 9.24 3.43
CA ASP A 38 5.52 10.10 3.17
C ASP A 38 4.61 9.51 2.08
N ASN A 39 4.83 8.25 1.70
CA ASN A 39 4.19 7.62 0.55
C ASN A 39 2.87 6.90 0.86
N LEU A 40 2.41 6.93 2.12
CA LEU A 40 1.17 6.28 2.53
C LEU A 40 -0.07 6.73 1.71
N PRO A 41 -0.25 8.03 1.40
CA PRO A 41 -1.33 8.48 0.54
C PRO A 41 -1.23 7.97 -0.90
N ALA A 42 -0.14 7.31 -1.31
CA ALA A 42 0.02 6.67 -2.62
C ALA A 42 -0.57 5.25 -2.70
N TYR A 43 -1.12 4.70 -1.59
CA TYR A 43 -1.87 3.43 -1.58
C TYR A 43 -3.41 3.55 -1.72
N PHE A 44 -4.03 4.74 -1.57
CA PHE A 44 -5.51 5.02 -1.65
C PHE A 44 -6.16 5.96 -2.72
N ALA A 45 -5.57 6.27 -3.85
CA ALA A 45 -5.82 7.47 -4.66
C ALA A 45 -5.97 7.11 -6.13
N PRO A 46 -6.62 8.00 -6.87
CA PRO A 46 -7.28 7.62 -8.08
C PRO A 46 -6.28 7.30 -9.18
N TYR A 47 -6.72 6.50 -10.14
CA TYR A 47 -5.98 6.16 -11.36
C TYR A 47 -5.32 7.38 -12.03
N THR A 48 -5.97 8.54 -12.00
CA THR A 48 -5.48 9.80 -12.57
C THR A 48 -4.20 10.32 -11.92
N GLU A 49 -3.92 9.94 -10.68
CA GLU A 49 -2.72 10.34 -9.93
C GLU A 49 -1.60 9.29 -9.99
N TRP A 50 -1.84 8.15 -10.64
CA TRP A 50 -0.83 7.11 -10.75
C TRP A 50 0.33 7.58 -11.64
N PRO A 51 1.57 7.14 -11.38
CA PRO A 51 2.69 7.39 -12.29
C PRO A 51 2.33 6.99 -13.74
N PRO A 52 2.70 7.78 -14.76
CA PRO A 52 2.30 7.53 -16.16
C PRO A 52 2.60 6.11 -16.65
N ARG A 53 3.73 5.53 -16.21
CA ARG A 53 4.11 4.14 -16.54
C ARG A 53 3.10 3.09 -16.03
N MET A 54 2.44 3.33 -14.90
CA MET A 54 1.42 2.43 -14.35
C MET A 54 0.10 2.59 -15.10
N GLN A 55 -0.26 3.83 -15.48
CA GLN A 55 -1.42 4.09 -16.33
C GLN A 55 -1.26 3.38 -17.69
N GLN A 56 -0.09 3.51 -18.32
CA GLN A 56 0.24 2.80 -19.57
C GLN A 56 0.16 1.27 -19.41
N ALA A 57 0.58 0.72 -18.27
CA ALA A 57 0.48 -0.72 -18.03
C ALA A 57 -0.98 -1.23 -18.05
N MET A 58 -1.95 -0.41 -17.64
CA MET A 58 -3.38 -0.78 -17.68
C MET A 58 -3.93 -0.96 -19.10
N GLU A 59 -3.24 -0.42 -20.12
CA GLU A 59 -3.58 -0.70 -21.51
C GLU A 59 -3.36 -2.17 -21.91
N PHE A 60 -2.55 -2.92 -21.16
CA PHE A 60 -2.30 -4.35 -21.42
C PHE A 60 -3.20 -5.28 -20.61
N VAL A 61 -3.92 -4.77 -19.61
CA VAL A 61 -4.76 -5.56 -18.71
C VAL A 61 -6.08 -5.93 -19.40
N ARG A 62 -6.29 -7.21 -19.71
CA ARG A 62 -7.47 -7.71 -20.46
C ARG A 62 -7.95 -9.06 -19.93
N GLY A 63 -9.26 -9.29 -19.97
CA GLY A 63 -9.85 -10.59 -19.60
C GLY A 63 -9.89 -10.84 -18.08
N ARG A 64 -9.56 -12.05 -17.65
CA ARG A 64 -9.50 -12.44 -16.23
C ARG A 64 -8.11 -12.12 -15.68
N VAL A 65 -8.07 -11.27 -14.65
CA VAL A 65 -6.84 -10.68 -14.12
C VAL A 65 -6.67 -11.06 -12.66
N LEU A 66 -5.42 -11.34 -12.27
CA LEU A 66 -5.01 -11.51 -10.88
C LEU A 66 -4.12 -10.33 -10.52
N ASP A 67 -4.48 -9.60 -9.48
CA ASP A 67 -3.62 -8.58 -8.88
C ASP A 67 -2.86 -9.21 -7.70
N VAL A 68 -1.54 -9.35 -7.87
CA VAL A 68 -0.68 -10.04 -6.92
C VAL A 68 -0.10 -9.03 -5.95
N GLY A 69 -0.37 -9.21 -4.66
CA GLY A 69 0.13 -8.29 -3.63
C GLY A 69 -0.55 -6.93 -3.65
N VAL A 70 -1.85 -6.90 -3.99
CA VAL A 70 -2.67 -5.71 -4.26
C VAL A 70 -2.75 -4.66 -3.13
N GLY A 71 -2.30 -4.99 -1.91
CA GLY A 71 -2.26 -4.03 -0.79
C GLY A 71 -3.63 -3.41 -0.52
N ALA A 72 -3.71 -2.07 -0.60
CA ALA A 72 -4.92 -1.30 -0.31
C ALA A 72 -6.02 -1.41 -1.38
N GLY A 73 -5.80 -2.07 -2.52
CA GLY A 73 -6.84 -2.23 -3.54
C GLY A 73 -6.96 -1.06 -4.51
N ARG A 74 -5.98 -0.16 -4.52
CA ARG A 74 -5.89 0.95 -5.47
C ARG A 74 -5.87 0.42 -6.90
#